data_AF-A0AAV1LFY9-F1
#
_entry.id   AF-A0AAV1LFY9-F1
#
_cell.length_a   1.000
_cell.length_b   1.000
_cell.length_c   1.000
_cell.angle_alpha   90.00
_cell.angle_beta   90.00
_cell.angle_gamma   90.00
#
_symmetry.space_group_name_H-M   'P 1'
#
loop_
_entity.id
_entity.type
_entity.pdbx_description
1 polymer ?
#
loop_
_entity_poly.entity_id
_entity_poly.type
_entity_poly.pdbx_seq_one_letter_code
_entity_poly.pdbx_strand_id
1 'polypeptide(L)'
;MHVFSQPHYLPVMRREFDTLEIVIRSSTGQKIPFQFGTVSGSGVGVIYKGSPYQRGHGIGSFLGGLFRSVLPLLSSGARVIGKEALSAGVGLLSDMVQARPMEASIKDRLKQSELDLFALPSTQTSIENGLWIHYKPISSLGDDGPIEFQVPGTGDDYIDLSHTLLHIKAKVLNQDSTNLVSTTIVAPVNNWLHSLFSQLDVYLNQKLVSPPNNTYAYRAYMETLLNYAPAAKQSHLTCSLWYEDTAGKMDSTDGKNIGFVKRQELISESKEIEMIGHLHGDIFNQDKFLINGVEMSVKLVRSRESFNLIVGSNDVKFKVCITDATLIVRRPRINPSVLLAHQKVLASTTAKYPITRAEVKVLTIPSGVQGKTLDNIFLGQVPKRCIIGFVNNSAFNGSLTKNPFNFENYGINSFSLYIDGQQIPSKALQPSFNNSIFTSAYHTLFSGTGIHFRNEGNGISCEQYGKGYCLLAFDLTPDLSANSSTHWNLIKHGSVRIEVRFESSLIQTINCIVYAEFDNIIEIDKNRNVTVDYSS
;
A
#
# COMPACT_ATOMS: atom_id res chain seq x y z
N MET A 1 46.79 -7.86 37.47
CA MET A 1 45.35 -8.14 37.57
C MET A 1 44.66 -6.80 37.85
N HIS A 2 44.13 -6.14 36.81
CA HIS A 2 43.49 -4.83 36.99
C HIS A 2 42.07 -5.04 37.51
N VAL A 3 41.82 -4.59 38.73
CA VAL A 3 40.50 -4.58 39.36
C VAL A 3 39.75 -3.36 38.82
N PHE A 4 38.76 -3.58 37.96
CA PHE A 4 37.82 -2.53 37.58
C PHE A 4 36.72 -2.44 38.65
N SER A 5 36.53 -1.27 39.23
CA SER A 5 35.41 -0.98 40.13
C SER A 5 34.08 -0.99 39.37
N GLN A 6 32.99 -1.33 40.05
CA GLN A 6 31.64 -1.34 39.47
C GLN A 6 31.29 0.02 38.82
N PRO A 7 30.59 0.02 37.66
CA PRO A 7 30.17 1.26 37.01
C PRO A 7 29.17 2.02 37.88
N HIS A 8 29.40 3.32 38.05
CA HIS A 8 28.46 4.24 38.69
C HIS A 8 27.38 4.64 37.69
N TYR A 9 26.12 4.38 38.02
CA TYR A 9 24.97 4.83 37.24
C TYR A 9 24.45 6.15 37.81
N LEU A 10 24.46 7.19 36.98
CA LEU A 10 23.82 8.47 37.28
C LEU A 10 22.53 8.57 36.46
N PRO A 11 21.35 8.51 37.08
CA PRO A 11 20.10 8.73 36.36
C PRO A 11 20.00 10.21 35.97
N VAL A 12 19.83 10.48 34.67
CA VAL A 12 19.74 11.85 34.16
C VAL A 12 18.38 12.06 33.49
N MET A 13 17.63 13.07 33.91
CA MET A 13 16.30 13.39 33.35
C MET A 13 16.44 14.19 32.05
N ARG A 14 15.71 13.78 31.01
CA ARG A 14 15.85 14.19 29.60
C ARG A 14 15.53 15.67 29.27
N ARG A 15 15.41 16.55 30.26
CA ARG A 15 14.97 17.95 30.07
C ARG A 15 16.04 19.02 30.34
N GLU A 16 17.27 18.64 30.69
CA GLU A 16 18.25 19.62 31.22
C GLU A 16 19.60 19.67 30.49
N PHE A 17 19.76 19.02 29.34
CA PHE A 17 21.02 19.09 28.57
C PHE A 17 20.82 18.78 27.08
N ASP A 18 21.42 19.61 26.23
CA ASP A 18 21.39 19.44 24.77
C ASP A 18 22.55 18.56 24.26
N THR A 19 23.63 18.42 25.03
CA THR A 19 24.83 17.63 24.68
C THR A 19 25.45 16.95 25.89
N LEU A 20 26.03 15.76 25.67
CA LEU A 20 26.71 14.97 26.69
C LEU A 20 28.12 14.63 26.21
N GLU A 21 29.14 15.18 26.88
CA GLU A 21 30.54 14.97 26.53
C GLU A 21 31.17 13.92 27.45
N ILE A 22 31.84 12.93 26.86
CA ILE A 22 32.59 11.92 27.62
C ILE A 22 34.08 12.19 27.45
N VAL A 23 34.80 12.34 28.55
CA VAL A 23 36.26 12.57 28.58
C VAL A 23 36.94 11.47 29.36
N ILE A 24 37.99 10.88 28.80
CA ILE A 24 38.85 9.93 29.51
C ILE A 24 40.08 10.68 30.03
N ARG A 25 40.42 10.46 31.31
CA ARG A 25 41.61 11.04 31.94
C ARG A 25 42.46 9.92 32.56
N SER A 26 43.77 10.11 32.58
CA SER A 26 44.69 9.26 33.33
C SER A 26 44.48 9.41 34.84
N SER A 27 45.08 8.51 35.62
CA SER A 27 45.14 8.63 37.09
C SER A 27 45.86 9.90 37.57
N THR A 28 46.62 10.56 36.70
CA THR A 28 47.28 11.86 36.94
C THR A 28 46.46 13.07 36.45
N GLY A 29 45.21 12.85 35.99
CA GLY A 29 44.27 13.89 35.56
C GLY A 29 44.46 14.40 34.13
N GLN A 30 45.48 13.90 33.42
CA GLN A 30 45.77 14.29 32.05
C GLN A 30 44.74 13.69 31.09
N LYS A 31 44.18 14.50 30.18
CA LYS A 31 43.22 14.01 29.17
C LYS A 31 43.92 13.00 28.27
N ILE A 32 43.33 11.82 28.13
CA ILE A 32 43.79 10.79 27.21
C ILE A 32 43.00 10.96 25.91
N PRO A 33 43.65 11.31 24.79
CA PRO A 33 42.98 11.34 23.50
C PRO A 33 42.53 9.92 23.15
N PHE A 34 41.24 9.75 22.87
CA PHE A 34 40.70 8.54 22.29
C PHE A 34 40.06 8.89 20.96
N GLN A 35 40.14 8.00 19.98
CA GLN A 35 39.46 8.20 18.71
C GLN A 35 37.95 8.07 18.94
N PHE A 36 37.23 9.16 18.72
CA PHE A 36 35.79 9.15 18.52
C PHE A 36 35.55 9.60 17.07
N GLY A 37 34.87 8.76 16.30
CA GLY A 37 34.44 9.08 14.95
C GLY A 37 32.92 9.14 14.91
N THR A 38 32.37 9.96 14.03
CA THR A 38 31.01 9.74 13.53
C THR A 38 31.05 8.39 12.81
N VAL A 39 30.18 7.45 13.18
CA VAL A 39 30.07 6.16 12.48
C VAL A 39 29.53 6.43 11.07
N SER A 40 30.44 6.71 10.14
CA SER A 40 30.21 6.69 8.71
C SER A 40 30.76 5.37 8.17
N GLY A 41 29.90 4.38 8.00
CA GLY A 41 30.31 3.10 7.42
C GLY A 41 29.34 1.99 7.79
N SER A 42 28.51 1.60 6.82
CA SER A 42 27.57 0.50 6.92
C SER A 42 28.31 -0.83 7.11
N GLY A 43 28.42 -1.29 8.35
CA GLY A 43 28.58 -2.70 8.68
C GLY A 43 27.19 -3.29 8.92
N VAL A 44 26.81 -4.30 8.14
CA VAL A 44 25.60 -5.10 8.34
C VAL A 44 25.58 -5.60 9.79
N GLY A 45 24.70 -5.04 10.63
CA GLY A 45 24.80 -5.33 12.06
C GLY A 45 23.86 -4.59 13.03
N VAL A 46 22.67 -4.15 12.59
CA VAL A 46 21.46 -4.14 13.43
C VAL A 46 20.33 -4.52 12.48
N ILE A 47 19.95 -5.80 12.47
CA ILE A 47 18.77 -6.25 11.74
C ILE A 47 17.58 -5.58 12.43
N TYR A 48 17.04 -4.57 11.76
CA TYR A 48 15.74 -3.93 12.00
C TYR A 48 14.87 -4.64 13.04
N LYS A 49 14.74 -4.04 14.24
CA LYS A 49 13.58 -4.25 15.11
C LYS A 49 12.64 -3.06 14.89
N GLY A 50 12.00 -3.05 13.72
CA GLY A 50 11.14 -1.97 13.27
C GLY A 50 10.50 -2.29 11.92
N SER A 51 9.19 -2.52 11.97
CA SER A 51 8.18 -2.67 10.90
C SER A 51 8.46 -3.60 9.70
N PRO A 52 7.61 -4.61 9.43
CA PRO A 52 7.61 -5.29 8.13
C PRO A 52 7.21 -4.28 7.05
N TYR A 53 8.05 -4.07 6.05
CA TYR A 53 7.78 -3.47 4.72
C TYR A 53 6.55 -2.58 4.56
N GLN A 54 6.75 -1.28 4.31
CA GLN A 54 5.70 -0.37 3.86
C GLN A 54 5.08 -0.85 2.55
N ARG A 55 3.93 -1.50 2.65
CA ARG A 55 3.11 -2.04 1.54
C ARG A 55 1.79 -1.31 1.58
N GLY A 56 1.29 -0.86 0.43
CA GLY A 56 0.03 -0.12 0.29
C GLY A 56 -1.23 -0.92 0.65
N HIS A 57 -1.34 -1.34 1.91
CA HIS A 57 -2.52 -1.92 2.53
C HIS A 57 -3.57 -0.83 2.73
N GLY A 58 -4.18 -0.37 1.64
CA GLY A 58 -4.96 0.86 1.66
C GLY A 58 -4.13 2.04 2.18
N ILE A 59 -4.76 3.21 2.33
CA ILE A 59 -4.05 4.43 2.66
C ILE A 59 -3.91 4.57 4.18
N GLY A 60 -2.81 4.03 4.74
CA GLY A 60 -2.39 4.23 6.14
C GLY A 60 -2.31 2.98 7.03
N SER A 61 -2.51 1.75 6.52
CA SER A 61 -2.42 0.58 7.40
C SER A 61 -0.97 0.22 7.72
N PHE A 62 -0.55 0.54 8.96
CA PHE A 62 0.68 0.04 9.56
C PHE A 62 0.45 -0.42 10.99
N LEU A 63 0.83 -1.68 11.22
CA LEU A 63 0.91 -2.44 12.48
C LEU A 63 -0.39 -3.11 12.96
N GLY A 64 -0.42 -4.44 12.87
CA GLY A 64 -1.37 -5.29 13.57
C GLY A 64 -0.85 -6.72 13.67
N GLY A 65 -0.21 -7.04 14.79
CA GLY A 65 0.27 -8.38 15.10
C GLY A 65 -0.84 -9.44 15.11
N LEU A 66 -0.42 -10.65 14.81
CA LEU A 66 -1.15 -11.91 14.93
C LEU A 66 -2.11 -11.98 16.15
N PHE A 67 -3.36 -12.35 15.87
CA PHE A 67 -4.37 -12.99 16.73
C PHE A 67 -4.69 -12.38 18.11
N ARG A 68 -5.84 -11.71 18.24
CA ARG A 68 -6.68 -11.72 19.45
C ARG A 68 -8.16 -11.49 19.12
N SER A 69 -8.97 -12.55 19.13
CA SER A 69 -10.38 -12.53 19.58
C SER A 69 -11.11 -13.85 19.23
N VAL A 70 -11.26 -14.75 20.22
CA VAL A 70 -12.51 -15.50 20.47
C VAL A 70 -12.61 -15.71 22.00
N LEU A 71 -13.84 -15.61 22.50
CA LEU A 71 -14.34 -15.18 23.83
C LEU A 71 -14.20 -16.17 25.03
N PRO A 72 -14.65 -15.77 26.25
CA PRO A 72 -14.49 -16.44 27.54
C PRO A 72 -15.54 -17.53 27.76
N LEU A 73 -15.18 -18.58 28.52
CA LEU A 73 -16.10 -19.43 29.28
C LEU A 73 -15.30 -20.43 30.12
N LEU A 74 -15.82 -20.66 31.33
CA LEU A 74 -15.55 -21.74 32.29
C LEU A 74 -14.48 -21.52 33.37
N SER A 75 -15.04 -21.39 34.57
CA SER A 75 -14.44 -21.32 35.90
C SER A 75 -14.03 -22.68 36.45
N SER A 76 -13.18 -22.62 37.48
CA SER A 76 -12.96 -23.58 38.59
C SER A 76 -11.99 -24.78 38.44
N GLY A 77 -10.96 -24.82 39.33
CA GLY A 77 -10.56 -26.05 40.03
C GLY A 77 -9.14 -26.65 39.83
N ALA A 78 -8.21 -26.27 40.72
CA ALA A 78 -7.11 -27.05 41.36
C ALA A 78 -5.97 -27.79 40.59
N ARG A 79 -4.73 -27.34 40.92
CA ARG A 79 -3.37 -27.94 41.05
C ARG A 79 -3.09 -29.42 40.69
N VAL A 80 -1.95 -29.68 40.02
CA VAL A 80 -0.69 -30.31 40.54
C VAL A 80 0.43 -30.34 39.45
N ILE A 81 1.69 -30.38 39.92
CA ILE A 81 3.02 -30.15 39.31
C ILE A 81 3.61 -31.39 38.62
N GLY A 82 4.45 -31.22 37.57
CA GLY A 82 5.46 -32.22 37.17
C GLY A 82 6.09 -32.04 35.77
N LYS A 83 7.42 -32.09 35.69
CA LYS A 83 8.34 -31.71 34.58
C LYS A 83 8.31 -32.66 33.35
N GLU A 84 8.39 -32.11 32.13
CA GLU A 84 9.49 -32.28 31.16
C GLU A 84 9.16 -31.60 29.82
N ALA A 85 10.18 -31.00 29.21
CA ALA A 85 10.09 -30.14 28.04
C ALA A 85 10.47 -30.89 26.76
N LEU A 86 9.59 -30.88 25.75
CA LEU A 86 9.95 -31.02 24.32
C LEU A 86 8.71 -30.74 23.44
N SER A 87 8.91 -30.06 22.31
CA SER A 87 7.96 -29.73 21.22
C SER A 87 7.24 -28.35 21.24
N ALA A 88 8.00 -27.28 21.01
CA ALA A 88 7.42 -26.00 20.57
C ALA A 88 7.15 -26.03 19.05
N GLY A 89 5.91 -26.34 18.66
CA GLY A 89 5.45 -26.30 17.26
C GLY A 89 4.25 -27.21 16.98
N VAL A 90 4.17 -28.35 17.67
CA VAL A 90 3.02 -29.28 17.63
C VAL A 90 2.09 -29.08 18.84
N GLY A 91 2.62 -28.56 19.95
CA GLY A 91 1.91 -28.39 21.22
C GLY A 91 0.64 -27.54 21.16
N LEU A 92 0.53 -26.56 20.26
CA LEU A 92 -0.66 -25.69 20.19
C LEU A 92 -1.93 -26.42 19.75
N LEU A 93 -1.81 -27.53 19.01
CA LEU A 93 -2.96 -28.33 18.56
C LEU A 93 -3.20 -29.55 19.45
N SER A 94 -2.18 -30.08 20.14
CA SER A 94 -2.37 -31.11 21.17
C SER A 94 -2.91 -30.52 22.48
N ASP A 95 -2.57 -29.28 22.82
CA ASP A 95 -3.03 -28.63 24.06
C ASP A 95 -4.48 -28.15 23.97
N MET A 96 -5.01 -27.95 22.76
CA MET A 96 -6.46 -27.80 22.52
C MET A 96 -7.24 -29.09 22.76
N VAL A 97 -6.57 -30.25 22.75
CA VAL A 97 -7.16 -31.56 23.03
C VAL A 97 -6.99 -31.94 24.52
N GLN A 98 -6.12 -31.27 25.29
CA GLN A 98 -5.75 -31.67 26.66
C GLN A 98 -6.02 -30.64 27.77
N ALA A 99 -6.76 -29.55 27.52
CA ALA A 99 -7.30 -28.65 28.56
C ALA A 99 -6.27 -28.16 29.62
N ARG A 100 -5.10 -27.65 29.19
CA ARG A 100 -4.16 -26.98 30.12
C ARG A 100 -4.62 -25.55 30.49
N PRO A 101 -4.30 -25.02 31.70
CA PRO A 101 -4.71 -23.68 32.11
C PRO A 101 -4.00 -22.57 31.33
N MET A 102 -4.79 -21.62 30.82
CA MET A 102 -4.38 -20.52 29.93
C MET A 102 -3.40 -19.50 30.55
N GLU A 103 -3.29 -19.44 31.88
CA GLU A 103 -2.42 -18.48 32.60
C GLU A 103 -0.91 -18.71 32.35
N ALA A 104 -0.49 -19.96 32.10
CA ALA A 104 0.90 -20.28 31.80
C ALA A 104 1.31 -19.78 30.40
N SER A 105 0.41 -19.87 29.42
CA SER A 105 0.68 -19.43 28.04
C SER A 105 0.63 -17.91 27.86
N ILE A 106 -0.06 -17.18 28.76
CA ILE A 106 -0.10 -15.71 28.75
C ILE A 106 1.16 -15.11 29.40
N LYS A 107 1.73 -15.78 30.41
CA LYS A 107 2.99 -15.35 31.04
C LYS A 107 4.21 -15.46 30.12
N ASP A 108 4.24 -16.42 29.21
CA ASP A 108 5.35 -16.57 28.26
C ASP A 108 5.31 -15.57 27.10
N ARG A 109 4.16 -14.91 26.86
CA ARG A 109 3.99 -13.95 25.76
C ARG A 109 4.09 -12.47 26.17
N LEU A 110 4.37 -12.18 27.44
CA LEU A 110 4.49 -10.82 27.98
C LEU A 110 5.90 -10.45 28.46
N LYS A 111 6.94 -11.22 28.12
CA LYS A 111 8.32 -10.87 28.48
C LYS A 111 9.13 -10.48 27.25
N GLN A 112 9.11 -9.19 26.90
CA GLN A 112 10.36 -8.52 26.56
C GLN A 112 10.83 -7.84 27.83
N SER A 113 11.37 -8.65 28.73
CA SER A 113 12.12 -8.15 29.87
C SER A 113 13.59 -8.19 29.47
N GLU A 114 14.30 -7.09 29.65
CA GLU A 114 15.77 -7.02 29.54
C GLU A 114 16.48 -7.99 30.50
N LEU A 115 15.71 -8.62 31.40
CA LEU A 115 16.14 -9.62 32.38
C LEU A 115 15.84 -11.07 31.94
N ASP A 116 15.24 -11.30 30.77
CA ASP A 116 15.01 -12.66 30.24
C ASP A 116 16.26 -13.21 29.54
N LEU A 117 17.37 -13.21 30.29
CA LEU A 117 18.72 -13.48 29.81
C LEU A 117 18.93 -14.94 29.33
N PHE A 118 17.98 -15.83 29.62
CA PHE A 118 18.08 -17.27 29.35
C PHE A 118 17.00 -17.78 28.39
N ALA A 119 16.02 -16.95 28.00
CA ALA A 119 15.07 -17.32 26.96
C ALA A 119 15.68 -17.07 25.59
N LEU A 120 15.71 -18.12 24.76
CA LEU A 120 15.97 -17.97 23.35
C LEU A 120 14.70 -17.49 22.64
N PRO A 121 14.82 -16.62 21.61
CA PRO A 121 13.71 -16.38 20.71
C PRO A 121 13.16 -17.70 20.18
N SER A 122 11.83 -17.85 20.16
CA SER A 122 11.17 -19.05 19.64
C SER A 122 11.57 -19.30 18.18
N THR A 123 11.98 -20.52 17.86
CA THR A 123 12.30 -20.91 16.47
C THR A 123 11.01 -21.10 15.66
N GLN A 124 10.96 -20.49 14.47
CA GLN A 124 9.86 -20.75 13.55
C GLN A 124 10.07 -22.08 12.83
N THR A 125 9.16 -23.04 13.05
CA THR A 125 9.25 -24.41 12.50
C THR A 125 8.16 -24.75 11.48
N SER A 126 7.15 -23.89 11.31
CA SER A 126 6.02 -24.16 10.40
C SER A 126 6.35 -23.99 8.92
N ILE A 127 7.39 -23.20 8.60
CA ILE A 127 7.82 -22.94 7.22
C ILE A 127 9.23 -23.51 7.09
N GLU A 128 9.40 -24.50 6.21
CA GLU A 128 10.68 -25.20 6.02
C GLU A 128 11.61 -24.43 5.08
N ASN A 129 11.05 -23.84 4.01
CA ASN A 129 11.77 -23.06 3.02
C ASN A 129 10.81 -22.05 2.36
N GLY A 130 11.32 -21.01 1.70
CA GLY A 130 10.55 -20.13 0.83
C GLY A 130 11.37 -19.71 -0.39
N LEU A 131 10.92 -20.10 -1.57
CA LEU A 131 11.61 -19.83 -2.84
C LEU A 131 10.83 -18.82 -3.68
N TRP A 132 11.55 -18.02 -4.45
CA TRP A 132 10.96 -17.13 -5.44
C TRP A 132 10.90 -17.81 -6.80
N ILE A 133 9.71 -17.91 -7.37
CA ILE A 133 9.48 -18.54 -8.67
C ILE A 133 9.03 -17.46 -9.67
N HIS A 134 9.60 -17.52 -10.87
CA HIS A 134 9.33 -16.58 -11.96
C HIS A 134 8.35 -17.22 -12.95
N TYR A 135 7.17 -16.62 -13.11
CA TYR A 135 6.14 -17.04 -14.05
C TYR A 135 6.15 -16.12 -15.27
N LYS A 136 6.26 -16.72 -16.45
CA LYS A 136 6.13 -15.99 -17.73
C LYS A 136 4.66 -15.92 -18.16
N PRO A 137 4.30 -14.98 -19.04
CA PRO A 137 2.96 -14.88 -19.58
C PRO A 137 2.57 -16.16 -20.33
N ILE A 138 1.28 -16.49 -20.31
CA ILE A 138 0.73 -17.68 -20.98
C ILE A 138 0.80 -17.53 -22.50
N SER A 139 0.63 -16.30 -23.00
CA SER A 139 0.73 -15.94 -24.41
C SER A 139 1.95 -15.07 -24.69
N SER A 140 2.41 -15.06 -25.95
CA SER A 140 3.43 -14.10 -26.39
C SER A 140 2.97 -12.66 -26.16
N LEU A 141 3.90 -11.79 -25.78
CA LEU A 141 3.65 -10.35 -25.62
C LEU A 141 3.27 -9.73 -26.96
N GLY A 142 2.09 -9.10 -27.02
CA GLY A 142 1.63 -8.33 -28.17
C GLY A 142 1.51 -6.84 -27.84
N ASP A 143 1.36 -6.02 -28.88
CA ASP A 143 1.28 -4.56 -28.73
C ASP A 143 -0.02 -4.12 -28.01
N ASP A 144 -1.14 -4.81 -28.24
CA ASP A 144 -2.45 -4.42 -27.69
C ASP A 144 -3.10 -5.46 -26.75
N GLY A 145 -2.55 -6.68 -26.68
CA GLY A 145 -3.13 -7.78 -25.93
C GLY A 145 -2.96 -7.67 -24.40
N PRO A 146 -3.85 -8.27 -23.60
CA PRO A 146 -3.63 -8.39 -22.17
C PRO A 146 -2.44 -9.32 -21.87
N ILE A 147 -1.80 -9.12 -20.73
CA ILE A 147 -0.74 -10.00 -20.22
C ILE A 147 -1.36 -10.87 -19.12
N GLU A 148 -1.34 -12.18 -19.33
CA GLU A 148 -1.95 -13.15 -18.42
C GLU A 148 -0.88 -14.08 -17.84
N PHE A 149 -0.87 -14.24 -16.51
CA PHE A 149 0.00 -15.14 -15.78
C PHE A 149 -0.84 -16.20 -15.06
N GLN A 150 -0.38 -17.45 -15.08
CA GLN A 150 -0.99 -18.55 -14.34
C GLN A 150 -0.01 -19.08 -13.29
N VAL A 151 -0.44 -19.03 -12.03
CA VAL A 151 0.33 -19.46 -10.87
C VAL A 151 -0.36 -20.69 -10.30
N PRO A 152 0.14 -21.91 -10.60
CA PRO A 152 -0.56 -23.15 -10.31
C PRO A 152 -0.70 -23.35 -8.79
N GLY A 153 -1.85 -23.84 -8.36
CA GLY A 153 -2.10 -24.19 -6.96
C GLY A 153 -1.55 -25.56 -6.56
N THR A 154 -0.92 -26.29 -7.47
CA THR A 154 -0.51 -27.69 -7.25
C THR A 154 0.70 -27.82 -6.32
N GLY A 155 0.72 -28.89 -5.52
CA GLY A 155 1.82 -29.23 -4.61
C GLY A 155 1.51 -28.92 -3.14
N ASP A 156 2.55 -28.98 -2.31
CA ASP A 156 2.48 -28.74 -0.87
C ASP A 156 2.84 -27.29 -0.49
N ASP A 157 3.35 -26.52 -1.44
CA ASP A 157 3.73 -25.13 -1.23
C ASP A 157 2.50 -24.23 -1.22
N TYR A 158 2.49 -23.29 -0.29
CA TYR A 158 1.51 -22.22 -0.27
C TYR A 158 1.96 -21.07 -1.19
N ILE A 159 1.08 -20.10 -1.44
CA ILE A 159 1.42 -18.87 -2.18
C ILE A 159 1.48 -17.70 -1.21
N ASP A 160 2.61 -17.01 -1.18
CA ASP A 160 2.77 -15.76 -0.44
C ASP A 160 2.32 -14.58 -1.29
N LEU A 161 1.02 -14.26 -1.18
CA LEU A 161 0.36 -13.20 -1.95
C LEU A 161 1.02 -11.84 -1.71
N SER A 162 1.33 -11.53 -0.46
CA SER A 162 1.92 -10.25 -0.02
C SER A 162 3.26 -9.91 -0.64
N HIS A 163 3.99 -10.93 -1.09
CA HIS A 163 5.30 -10.79 -1.70
C HIS A 163 5.25 -10.95 -3.22
N THR A 164 4.07 -10.98 -3.84
CA THR A 164 3.99 -11.05 -5.32
C THR A 164 4.51 -9.75 -5.94
N LEU A 165 5.41 -9.88 -6.92
CA LEU A 165 6.01 -8.76 -7.65
C LEU A 165 5.76 -8.89 -9.14
N LEU A 166 5.47 -7.77 -9.78
CA LEU A 166 5.45 -7.64 -11.23
C LEU A 166 6.78 -7.05 -11.67
N HIS A 167 7.44 -7.72 -12.61
CA HIS A 167 8.67 -7.28 -13.26
C HIS A 167 8.39 -7.08 -14.75
N ILE A 168 8.71 -5.89 -15.27
CA ILE A 168 8.45 -5.48 -16.65
C ILE A 168 9.70 -4.84 -17.23
N LYS A 169 10.02 -5.17 -18.47
CA LYS A 169 10.94 -4.40 -19.32
C LYS A 169 10.15 -3.77 -20.45
N ALA A 170 10.33 -2.46 -20.65
CA ALA A 170 9.62 -1.73 -21.69
C ALA A 170 10.47 -0.59 -22.27
N LYS A 171 10.15 -0.20 -23.50
CA LYS A 171 10.75 0.95 -24.19
C LYS A 171 9.69 1.72 -24.98
N VAL A 172 9.98 2.98 -25.25
CA VAL A 172 9.16 3.85 -26.10
C VAL A 172 9.82 3.98 -27.46
N LEU A 173 9.03 3.82 -28.52
CA LEU A 173 9.46 3.92 -29.92
C LEU A 173 8.61 4.97 -30.65
N ASN A 174 9.11 5.45 -31.78
CA ASN A 174 8.27 6.16 -32.74
C ASN A 174 7.16 5.21 -33.25
N GLN A 175 6.06 5.78 -33.76
CA GLN A 175 4.94 4.98 -34.28
C GLN A 175 5.35 3.96 -35.34
N ASP A 176 6.37 4.27 -36.15
CA ASP A 176 6.94 3.42 -37.20
C ASP A 176 7.91 2.35 -36.68
N SER A 177 8.05 2.22 -35.35
CA SER A 177 8.98 1.30 -34.67
C SER A 177 10.46 1.68 -34.72
N THR A 178 10.79 2.88 -35.20
CA THR A 178 12.16 3.40 -35.11
C THR A 178 12.46 3.93 -33.71
N ASN A 179 13.75 4.03 -33.38
CA ASN A 179 14.20 4.56 -32.09
C ASN A 179 13.95 6.07 -32.00
N LEU A 180 13.69 6.55 -30.79
CA LEU A 180 13.62 7.98 -30.49
C LEU A 180 14.98 8.65 -30.77
N VAL A 181 14.96 9.93 -31.12
CA VAL A 181 16.17 10.77 -31.07
C VAL A 181 16.28 11.44 -29.69
N SER A 182 17.48 11.81 -29.26
CA SER A 182 17.74 12.37 -27.91
C SER A 182 16.96 13.67 -27.61
N THR A 183 16.57 14.43 -28.64
CA THR A 183 15.78 15.67 -28.52
C THR A 183 14.27 15.44 -28.51
N THR A 184 13.80 14.20 -28.60
CA THR A 184 12.36 13.90 -28.66
C THR A 184 11.68 14.25 -27.35
N ILE A 185 10.65 15.08 -27.40
CA ILE A 185 9.87 15.48 -26.23
C ILE A 185 8.75 14.48 -25.99
N VAL A 186 9.09 13.40 -25.29
CA VAL A 186 8.16 12.37 -24.81
C VAL A 186 8.65 11.80 -23.49
N ALA A 187 7.75 11.57 -22.54
CA ALA A 187 8.05 10.85 -21.32
C ALA A 187 6.84 10.02 -20.88
N PRO A 188 7.08 8.90 -20.19
CA PRO A 188 6.02 8.24 -19.45
C PRO A 188 5.37 9.14 -18.40
N VAL A 189 4.10 8.89 -18.10
CA VAL A 189 3.46 9.43 -16.88
C VAL A 189 4.10 8.82 -15.64
N ASN A 190 3.87 9.43 -14.48
CA ASN A 190 4.43 8.94 -13.22
C ASN A 190 3.98 7.50 -12.91
N ASN A 191 4.78 6.77 -12.12
CA ASN A 191 4.49 5.41 -11.68
C ASN A 191 4.29 4.44 -12.86
N TRP A 192 5.16 4.52 -13.88
CA TRP A 192 4.93 3.94 -15.19
C TRP A 192 4.65 2.43 -15.15
N LEU A 193 5.30 1.67 -14.26
CA LEU A 193 5.04 0.23 -14.10
C LEU A 193 3.55 -0.08 -13.96
N HIS A 194 2.82 0.75 -13.22
CA HIS A 194 1.39 0.57 -13.00
C HIS A 194 0.55 1.33 -14.01
N SER A 195 1.00 2.51 -14.44
CA SER A 195 0.32 3.31 -15.46
C SER A 195 0.32 2.65 -16.84
N LEU A 196 1.18 1.66 -17.09
CA LEU A 196 1.13 0.76 -18.26
C LEU A 196 -0.16 -0.06 -18.37
N PHE A 197 -0.92 -0.18 -17.28
CA PHE A 197 -2.10 -1.04 -17.21
C PHE A 197 -3.32 -0.24 -16.77
N SER A 198 -4.44 -0.44 -17.47
CA SER A 198 -5.72 0.17 -17.12
C SER A 198 -6.51 -0.67 -16.13
N GLN A 199 -6.31 -2.00 -16.15
CA GLN A 199 -7.07 -2.96 -15.34
C GLN A 199 -6.18 -4.11 -14.86
N LEU A 200 -6.46 -4.58 -13.63
CA LEU A 200 -5.86 -5.75 -13.00
C LEU A 200 -6.97 -6.69 -12.53
N ASP A 201 -7.10 -7.82 -13.21
CA ASP A 201 -8.01 -8.89 -12.83
C ASP A 201 -7.24 -10.01 -12.14
N VAL A 202 -7.68 -10.39 -10.94
CA VAL A 202 -7.11 -11.51 -10.19
C VAL A 202 -8.18 -12.55 -9.98
N TYR A 203 -7.90 -13.77 -10.42
CA TYR A 203 -8.77 -14.92 -10.25
C TYR A 203 -8.14 -15.93 -9.29
N LEU A 204 -8.94 -16.46 -8.38
CA LEU A 204 -8.59 -17.61 -7.55
C LEU A 204 -9.51 -18.77 -7.93
N ASN A 205 -8.97 -19.87 -8.45
CA ASN A 205 -9.75 -20.98 -9.03
C ASN A 205 -10.90 -20.48 -9.94
N GLN A 206 -10.55 -19.62 -10.91
CA GLN A 206 -11.48 -19.00 -11.88
C GLN A 206 -12.52 -18.03 -11.28
N LYS A 207 -12.59 -17.86 -9.96
CA LYS A 207 -13.41 -16.83 -9.32
C LYS A 207 -12.65 -15.51 -9.32
N LEU A 208 -13.21 -14.49 -9.98
CA LEU A 208 -12.70 -13.12 -9.91
C LEU A 208 -12.79 -12.60 -8.47
N VAL A 209 -11.66 -12.11 -7.94
CA VAL A 209 -11.57 -11.54 -6.58
C VAL A 209 -11.16 -10.06 -6.57
N SER A 210 -10.85 -9.46 -7.72
CA SER A 210 -10.61 -8.02 -7.84
C SER A 210 -11.78 -7.31 -8.57
N PRO A 211 -11.96 -5.99 -8.38
CA PRO A 211 -12.93 -5.21 -9.15
C PRO A 211 -12.52 -5.11 -10.64
N PRO A 212 -13.35 -5.53 -11.60
CA PRO A 212 -13.02 -5.51 -13.03
C PRO A 212 -13.28 -4.12 -13.65
N ASN A 213 -12.45 -3.14 -13.29
CA ASN A 213 -12.60 -1.76 -13.78
C ASN A 213 -11.28 -1.21 -14.37
N ASN A 214 -11.40 -0.16 -15.16
CA ASN A 214 -10.30 0.49 -15.88
C ASN A 214 -9.59 1.58 -15.05
N THR A 215 -9.62 1.48 -13.72
CA THR A 215 -9.11 2.52 -12.81
C THR A 215 -7.86 2.09 -12.04
N TYR A 216 -7.25 0.95 -12.42
CA TYR A 216 -6.08 0.39 -11.76
C TYR A 216 -4.94 1.41 -11.61
N ALA A 217 -4.63 2.16 -12.67
CA ALA A 217 -3.57 3.16 -12.63
C ALA A 217 -3.84 4.28 -11.61
N TYR A 218 -5.10 4.72 -11.46
CA TYR A 218 -5.49 5.71 -10.46
C TYR A 218 -5.37 5.15 -9.04
N ARG A 219 -5.86 3.92 -8.83
CA ARG A 219 -5.71 3.20 -7.56
C ARG A 219 -4.23 3.13 -7.17
N ALA A 220 -3.40 2.60 -8.05
CA ALA A 220 -1.96 2.45 -7.82
C ALA A 220 -1.27 3.78 -7.56
N TYR A 221 -1.59 4.82 -8.33
CA TYR A 221 -1.04 6.16 -8.12
C TYR A 221 -1.44 6.74 -6.76
N MET A 222 -2.72 6.69 -6.39
CA MET A 222 -3.22 7.24 -5.12
C MET A 222 -2.66 6.49 -3.91
N GLU A 223 -2.61 5.15 -3.98
CA GLU A 223 -2.00 4.33 -2.94
C GLU A 223 -0.52 4.67 -2.78
N THR A 224 0.26 4.76 -3.86
CA THR A 224 1.70 5.10 -3.78
C THR A 224 1.93 6.55 -3.35
N LEU A 225 1.11 7.48 -3.82
CA LEU A 225 1.21 8.90 -3.46
C LEU A 225 1.00 9.12 -1.96
N LEU A 226 -0.01 8.49 -1.38
CA LEU A 226 -0.48 8.79 -0.04
C LEU A 226 0.10 7.86 1.04
N ASN A 227 0.59 6.67 0.67
CA ASN A 227 1.15 5.75 1.65
C ASN A 227 2.63 5.91 1.91
N TYR A 228 3.41 6.56 1.06
CA TYR A 228 4.87 6.56 1.18
C TYR A 228 5.43 7.94 1.53
N ALA A 229 6.38 7.94 2.47
CA ALA A 229 7.13 9.13 2.83
C ALA A 229 8.16 9.49 1.73
N PRO A 230 8.66 10.75 1.71
CA PRO A 230 9.63 11.20 0.71
C PRO A 230 10.85 10.29 0.54
N ALA A 231 11.36 9.71 1.63
CA ALA A 231 12.52 8.81 1.58
C ALA A 231 12.27 7.55 0.72
N ALA A 232 11.08 6.96 0.81
CA ALA A 232 10.71 5.80 -0.02
C ALA A 232 10.51 6.20 -1.48
N LYS A 233 9.82 7.34 -1.70
CA LYS A 233 9.55 7.92 -3.02
C LYS A 233 10.82 8.27 -3.81
N GLN A 234 11.86 8.72 -3.11
CA GLN A 234 13.16 9.06 -3.70
C GLN A 234 14.11 7.86 -3.81
N SER A 235 13.77 6.71 -3.19
CA SER A 235 14.60 5.50 -3.20
C SER A 235 13.92 4.36 -3.94
N HIS A 236 13.36 3.37 -3.25
CA HIS A 236 12.89 2.13 -3.86
C HIS A 236 11.68 2.31 -4.79
N LEU A 237 10.88 3.37 -4.64
CA LEU A 237 9.78 3.62 -5.59
C LEU A 237 10.26 4.06 -6.97
N THR A 238 11.54 4.45 -7.11
CA THR A 238 12.13 4.65 -8.44
C THR A 238 12.16 3.37 -9.27
N CYS A 239 12.09 2.18 -8.64
CA CYS A 239 11.92 0.89 -9.33
C CYS A 239 10.58 0.75 -10.08
N SER A 240 9.56 1.53 -9.73
CA SER A 240 8.29 1.62 -10.49
C SER A 240 8.20 2.88 -11.37
N LEU A 241 9.34 3.57 -11.56
CA LEU A 241 9.44 4.86 -12.26
C LEU A 241 8.64 5.99 -11.58
N TRP A 242 8.64 5.98 -10.24
CA TRP A 242 8.14 7.08 -9.44
C TRP A 242 9.11 8.27 -9.42
N TYR A 243 8.74 9.35 -10.10
CA TYR A 243 9.41 10.65 -10.06
C TYR A 243 8.34 11.72 -9.97
N GLU A 244 8.21 12.40 -8.82
CA GLU A 244 7.08 13.31 -8.61
C GLU A 244 7.04 14.47 -9.62
N ASP A 245 5.84 14.72 -10.16
CA ASP A 245 5.62 15.85 -11.06
C ASP A 245 5.72 17.17 -10.28
N THR A 246 6.30 18.19 -10.90
CA THR A 246 6.42 19.50 -10.27
C THR A 246 5.05 20.16 -10.15
N ALA A 247 4.66 20.51 -8.93
CA ALA A 247 3.35 21.11 -8.63
C ALA A 247 3.11 22.39 -9.45
N GLY A 248 1.95 22.49 -10.08
CA GLY A 248 1.55 23.60 -10.96
C GLY A 248 2.22 23.57 -12.35
N LYS A 249 2.98 22.51 -12.65
CA LYS A 249 3.66 22.26 -13.93
C LYS A 249 3.43 20.83 -14.43
N MET A 250 2.38 20.15 -13.97
CA MET A 250 2.17 18.73 -14.27
C MET A 250 2.04 18.41 -15.76
N ASP A 251 1.45 19.33 -16.53
CA ASP A 251 1.29 19.23 -17.99
C ASP A 251 2.47 19.84 -18.78
N SER A 252 3.48 20.38 -18.09
CA SER A 252 4.58 21.14 -18.71
C SER A 252 5.65 20.21 -19.29
N THR A 253 5.95 20.36 -20.58
CA THR A 253 7.01 19.62 -21.28
C THR A 253 8.24 20.48 -21.58
N ASP A 254 8.27 21.72 -21.10
CA ASP A 254 9.29 22.75 -21.34
C ASP A 254 10.44 22.73 -20.31
N GLY A 255 10.67 21.59 -19.65
CA GLY A 255 11.69 21.42 -18.63
C GLY A 255 11.32 21.91 -17.23
N LYS A 256 10.17 22.57 -17.04
CA LYS A 256 9.70 23.03 -15.71
C LYS A 256 9.18 21.91 -14.82
N ASN A 257 8.79 20.78 -15.41
CA ASN A 257 8.41 19.59 -14.68
C ASN A 257 9.62 18.66 -14.51
N ILE A 258 10.24 18.70 -13.32
CA ILE A 258 11.45 17.95 -13.01
C ILE A 258 11.21 16.43 -13.10
N GLY A 259 10.04 15.96 -12.66
CA GLY A 259 9.66 14.54 -12.77
C GLY A 259 9.54 14.08 -14.21
N PHE A 260 8.91 14.88 -15.07
CA PHE A 260 8.85 14.63 -16.52
C PHE A 260 10.25 14.56 -17.14
N VAL A 261 11.13 15.54 -16.85
CA VAL A 261 12.50 15.58 -17.39
C VAL A 261 13.28 14.32 -17.00
N LYS A 262 13.16 13.88 -15.74
CA LYS A 262 13.81 12.65 -15.27
C LYS A 262 13.31 11.41 -16.00
N ARG A 263 12.00 11.27 -16.18
CA ARG A 263 11.42 10.13 -16.93
C ARG A 263 11.77 10.16 -18.41
N GLN A 264 11.85 11.35 -19.03
CA GLN A 264 12.29 11.54 -20.41
C GLN A 264 13.76 11.09 -20.59
N GLU A 265 14.64 11.50 -19.67
CA GLU A 265 16.06 11.14 -19.69
C GLU A 265 16.27 9.61 -19.69
N LEU A 266 15.48 8.90 -18.88
CA LEU A 266 15.54 7.44 -18.76
C LEU A 266 15.20 6.73 -20.08
N ILE A 267 14.14 7.16 -20.77
CA ILE A 267 13.70 6.51 -22.02
C ILE A 267 14.36 7.06 -23.29
N SER A 268 15.30 8.01 -23.14
CA SER A 268 16.01 8.64 -24.27
C SER A 268 16.57 7.60 -25.23
N GLU A 269 16.48 7.88 -26.53
CA GLU A 269 17.01 6.99 -27.59
C GLU A 269 16.40 5.57 -27.57
N SER A 270 15.17 5.44 -27.06
CA SER A 270 14.47 4.14 -26.91
C SER A 270 15.21 3.14 -26.03
N LYS A 271 15.93 3.63 -25.01
CA LYS A 271 16.51 2.78 -23.97
C LYS A 271 15.42 1.94 -23.31
N GLU A 272 15.73 0.66 -23.16
CA GLU A 272 14.87 -0.27 -22.43
C GLU A 272 15.02 -0.01 -20.93
N ILE A 273 13.89 0.14 -20.27
CA ILE A 273 13.80 0.36 -18.83
C ILE A 273 13.25 -0.89 -18.17
N GLU A 274 13.95 -1.31 -17.14
CA GLU A 274 13.54 -2.39 -16.24
C GLU A 274 12.82 -1.81 -15.02
N MET A 275 11.66 -2.36 -14.71
CA MET A 275 10.81 -1.95 -13.61
C MET A 275 10.38 -3.15 -12.79
N ILE A 276 10.26 -2.96 -11.48
CA ILE A 276 9.75 -3.98 -10.56
C ILE A 276 8.98 -3.34 -9.43
N GLY A 277 7.86 -3.94 -9.06
CA GLY A 277 7.00 -3.43 -8.00
C GLY A 277 5.90 -4.39 -7.60
N HIS A 278 5.24 -4.08 -6.50
CA HIS A 278 4.10 -4.84 -6.01
C HIS A 278 2.84 -4.55 -6.83
N LEU A 279 1.91 -5.51 -6.93
CA LEU A 279 0.64 -5.29 -7.63
C LEU A 279 -0.39 -4.63 -6.71
N HIS A 280 -1.07 -3.59 -7.20
CA HIS A 280 -2.10 -2.87 -6.43
C HIS A 280 -3.48 -3.56 -6.54
N GLY A 281 -3.59 -4.75 -5.96
CA GLY A 281 -4.83 -5.52 -5.86
C GLY A 281 -5.09 -5.99 -4.43
N ASP A 282 -6.36 -6.06 -4.03
CA ASP A 282 -6.75 -6.29 -2.62
C ASP A 282 -6.13 -7.57 -2.03
N ILE A 283 -6.10 -8.63 -2.82
CA ILE A 283 -5.56 -9.93 -2.42
C ILE A 283 -4.04 -9.91 -2.23
N PHE A 284 -3.32 -9.01 -2.90
CA PHE A 284 -1.87 -8.86 -2.75
C PHE A 284 -1.48 -8.11 -1.47
N ASN A 285 -2.44 -7.50 -0.77
CA ASN A 285 -2.27 -6.96 0.57
C ASN A 285 -2.66 -7.97 1.67
N GLN A 286 -2.69 -9.26 1.35
CA GLN A 286 -3.04 -10.30 2.31
C GLN A 286 -1.77 -10.94 2.91
N ASP A 287 -1.58 -10.76 4.22
CA ASP A 287 -0.46 -11.34 4.97
C ASP A 287 -0.56 -12.86 5.13
N LYS A 288 -1.77 -13.42 5.08
CA LYS A 288 -1.97 -14.87 5.14
C LYS A 288 -1.61 -15.52 3.80
N PHE A 289 -0.83 -16.58 3.85
CA PHE A 289 -0.55 -17.36 2.66
C PHE A 289 -1.82 -18.00 2.10
N LEU A 290 -1.97 -17.93 0.78
CA LEU A 290 -3.01 -18.66 0.05
C LEU A 290 -2.68 -20.16 0.12
N ILE A 291 -3.65 -20.93 0.61
CA ILE A 291 -3.50 -22.38 0.78
C ILE A 291 -3.27 -23.08 -0.57
N ASN A 292 -2.59 -24.22 -0.53
CA ASN A 292 -2.42 -25.07 -1.70
C ASN A 292 -3.76 -25.55 -2.29
N GLY A 293 -3.75 -25.98 -3.55
CA GLY A 293 -4.94 -26.39 -4.30
C GLY A 293 -5.77 -25.22 -4.84
N VAL A 294 -5.30 -23.98 -4.67
CA VAL A 294 -5.92 -22.78 -5.24
C VAL A 294 -4.99 -22.17 -6.27
N GLU A 295 -5.38 -22.23 -7.53
CA GLU A 295 -4.68 -21.55 -8.62
C GLU A 295 -4.97 -20.05 -8.58
N MET A 296 -3.92 -19.24 -8.77
CA MET A 296 -4.05 -17.80 -8.97
C MET A 296 -3.77 -17.46 -10.44
N SER A 297 -4.68 -16.74 -11.08
CA SER A 297 -4.46 -16.15 -12.40
C SER A 297 -4.49 -14.63 -12.29
N VAL A 298 -3.53 -13.98 -12.94
CA VAL A 298 -3.37 -12.52 -12.94
C VAL A 298 -3.42 -12.04 -14.38
N LYS A 299 -4.39 -11.18 -14.68
CA LYS A 299 -4.58 -10.59 -16.00
C LYS A 299 -4.44 -9.08 -15.93
N LEU A 300 -3.55 -8.54 -16.75
CA LEU A 300 -3.27 -7.12 -16.86
C LEU A 300 -3.69 -6.62 -18.24
N VAL A 301 -4.62 -5.66 -18.27
CA VAL A 301 -5.04 -5.01 -19.52
C VAL A 301 -4.21 -3.75 -19.72
N ARG A 302 -3.56 -3.63 -20.88
CA ARG A 302 -2.71 -2.48 -21.20
C ARG A 302 -3.52 -1.18 -21.21
N SER A 303 -2.90 -0.09 -20.77
CA SER A 303 -3.42 1.26 -20.95
C SER A 303 -3.03 1.78 -22.33
N ARG A 304 -3.79 2.74 -22.84
CA ARG A 304 -3.47 3.43 -24.10
C ARG A 304 -2.24 4.31 -23.92
N GLU A 305 -1.44 4.48 -24.96
CA GLU A 305 -0.31 5.42 -24.97
C GLU A 305 -0.74 6.84 -24.66
N SER A 306 -1.95 7.23 -25.09
CA SER A 306 -2.52 8.55 -24.75
C SER A 306 -2.79 8.73 -23.26
N PHE A 307 -2.84 7.66 -22.47
CA PHE A 307 -2.94 7.74 -21.01
C PHE A 307 -1.56 7.66 -20.35
N ASN A 308 -0.67 6.79 -20.84
CA ASN A 308 0.58 6.48 -20.14
C ASN A 308 1.81 7.25 -20.64
N LEU A 309 1.69 8.07 -21.69
CA LEU A 309 2.72 8.98 -22.19
C LEU A 309 2.25 10.44 -22.20
N ILE A 310 3.20 11.36 -21.99
CA ILE A 310 3.05 12.80 -22.24
C ILE A 310 4.05 13.21 -23.33
N VAL A 311 3.60 13.99 -24.30
CA VAL A 311 4.37 14.43 -25.47
C VAL A 311 4.37 15.95 -25.59
N GLY A 312 5.40 16.50 -26.23
CA GLY A 312 5.50 17.94 -26.48
C GLY A 312 4.59 18.47 -27.59
N SER A 313 4.13 17.63 -28.52
CA SER A 313 3.18 17.99 -29.58
C SER A 313 2.28 16.81 -29.96
N ASN A 314 0.98 17.08 -30.16
CA ASN A 314 -0.02 16.08 -30.58
C ASN A 314 0.20 15.53 -32.00
N ASP A 315 1.06 16.16 -32.79
CA ASP A 315 1.34 15.74 -34.17
C ASP A 315 2.19 14.47 -34.23
N VAL A 316 2.90 14.13 -33.14
CA VAL A 316 3.80 12.97 -33.08
C VAL A 316 3.19 11.89 -32.19
N LYS A 317 3.06 10.70 -32.76
CA LYS A 317 2.59 9.51 -32.05
C LYS A 317 3.74 8.58 -31.73
N PHE A 318 3.64 7.94 -30.58
CA PHE A 318 4.62 6.99 -30.07
C PHE A 318 3.90 5.70 -29.71
N LYS A 319 4.68 4.61 -29.67
CA LYS A 319 4.20 3.32 -29.22
C LYS A 319 5.03 2.83 -28.04
N VAL A 320 4.38 2.14 -27.11
CA VAL A 320 5.07 1.48 -25.99
C VAL A 320 5.24 0.00 -26.32
N CYS A 321 6.48 -0.50 -26.23
CA CYS A 321 6.80 -1.90 -26.45
C CYS A 321 7.24 -2.53 -25.13
N ILE A 322 6.46 -3.50 -24.63
CA ILE A 322 6.83 -4.35 -23.49
C ILE A 322 7.61 -5.54 -24.04
N THR A 323 8.87 -5.66 -23.66
CA THR A 323 9.81 -6.65 -24.20
C THR A 323 9.95 -7.88 -23.31
N ASP A 324 9.80 -7.71 -21.99
CA ASP A 324 9.74 -8.81 -21.03
C ASP A 324 8.69 -8.51 -19.96
N ALA A 325 7.98 -9.56 -19.54
CA ALA A 325 7.08 -9.51 -18.41
C ALA A 325 7.23 -10.78 -17.58
N THR A 326 7.34 -10.63 -16.26
CA THR A 326 7.52 -11.74 -15.33
C THR A 326 6.75 -11.46 -14.05
N LEU A 327 5.92 -12.41 -13.62
CA LEU A 327 5.31 -12.40 -12.29
C LEU A 327 6.19 -13.23 -11.34
N ILE A 328 6.73 -12.59 -10.31
CA ILE A 328 7.62 -13.22 -9.33
C ILE A 328 6.82 -13.50 -8.06
N VAL A 329 6.69 -14.78 -7.70
CA VAL A 329 5.84 -15.22 -6.58
C VAL A 329 6.67 -16.04 -5.60
N ARG A 330 6.55 -15.72 -4.31
CA ARG A 330 7.18 -16.50 -3.24
C ARG A 330 6.32 -17.71 -2.86
N ARG A 331 6.95 -18.89 -2.83
CA ARG A 331 6.35 -20.20 -2.49
C ARG A 331 6.95 -20.74 -1.20
N PRO A 332 6.30 -20.53 -0.04
CA PRO A 332 6.69 -21.16 1.21
C PRO A 332 6.29 -22.63 1.26
N ARG A 333 7.27 -23.50 1.52
CA ARG A 333 7.05 -24.93 1.82
C ARG A 333 6.64 -25.07 3.28
N ILE A 334 5.45 -25.61 3.51
CA ILE A 334 4.85 -25.73 4.83
C ILE A 334 5.20 -27.10 5.43
N ASN A 335 5.50 -27.12 6.73
CA ASN A 335 5.74 -28.38 7.45
C ASN A 335 4.52 -29.32 7.30
N PRO A 336 4.70 -30.60 6.97
CA PRO A 336 3.59 -31.54 6.76
C PRO A 336 2.61 -31.63 7.93
N SER A 337 3.08 -31.47 9.17
CA SER A 337 2.22 -31.50 10.37
C SER A 337 1.22 -30.34 10.38
N VAL A 338 1.63 -29.17 9.86
CA VAL A 338 0.79 -27.98 9.75
C VAL A 338 -0.20 -28.13 8.60
N LEU A 339 0.19 -28.73 7.49
CA LEU A 339 -0.72 -29.06 6.37
C LEU A 339 -1.84 -29.98 6.81
N LEU A 340 -1.51 -31.07 7.53
CA LEU A 340 -2.50 -32.01 8.07
C LEU A 340 -3.47 -31.31 9.05
N ALA A 341 -2.93 -30.44 9.90
CA ALA A 341 -3.73 -29.66 10.83
C ALA A 341 -4.70 -28.71 10.10
N HIS A 342 -4.23 -27.97 9.10
CA HIS A 342 -5.07 -27.11 8.28
C HIS A 342 -6.17 -27.92 7.57
N GLN A 343 -5.84 -29.09 7.01
CA GLN A 343 -6.82 -29.97 6.37
C GLN A 343 -7.91 -30.44 7.35
N LYS A 344 -7.54 -30.77 8.60
CA LYS A 344 -8.51 -31.14 9.65
C LYS A 344 -9.43 -29.97 10.02
N VAL A 345 -8.89 -28.75 10.13
CA VAL A 345 -9.68 -27.54 10.41
C VAL A 345 -10.63 -27.21 9.25
N LEU A 346 -10.15 -27.35 8.01
CA LEU A 346 -10.94 -27.14 6.79
C LEU A 346 -12.16 -28.07 6.69
N ALA A 347 -12.14 -29.23 7.35
CA ALA A 347 -13.31 -30.10 7.42
C ALA A 347 -14.48 -29.50 8.24
N SER A 348 -14.20 -28.50 9.09
CA SER A 348 -15.16 -27.86 10.00
C SER A 348 -15.47 -26.40 9.68
N THR A 349 -14.52 -25.66 9.07
CA THR A 349 -14.65 -24.23 8.78
C THR A 349 -13.85 -23.85 7.53
N THR A 350 -14.10 -22.66 6.98
CA THR A 350 -13.39 -22.13 5.81
C THR A 350 -12.08 -21.44 6.22
N ALA A 351 -11.10 -21.41 5.31
CA ALA A 351 -9.96 -20.53 5.43
C ALA A 351 -10.41 -19.09 5.12
N LYS A 352 -10.10 -18.14 6.01
CA LYS A 352 -10.57 -16.75 5.92
C LYS A 352 -9.45 -15.77 5.64
N TYR A 353 -9.60 -15.01 4.56
CA TYR A 353 -8.67 -14.00 4.08
C TYR A 353 -9.33 -12.63 4.20
N PRO A 354 -9.14 -11.92 5.34
CA PRO A 354 -9.65 -10.57 5.50
C PRO A 354 -8.90 -9.60 4.58
N ILE A 355 -9.61 -8.86 3.75
CA ILE A 355 -9.04 -7.89 2.81
C ILE A 355 -9.60 -6.50 3.06
N THR A 356 -8.77 -5.48 2.81
CA THR A 356 -9.27 -4.12 2.57
C THR A 356 -9.53 -3.99 1.08
N ARG A 357 -10.80 -4.08 0.69
CA ARG A 357 -11.22 -3.95 -0.70
C ARG A 357 -11.21 -2.48 -1.10
N ALA A 358 -10.43 -2.12 -2.12
CA ALA A 358 -10.42 -0.77 -2.66
C ALA A 358 -11.19 -0.71 -3.98
N GLU A 359 -12.13 0.23 -4.06
CA GLU A 359 -12.93 0.50 -5.25
C GLU A 359 -12.75 1.97 -5.66
N VAL A 360 -12.52 2.21 -6.95
CA VAL A 360 -12.42 3.56 -7.50
C VAL A 360 -13.59 3.81 -8.44
N LYS A 361 -14.41 4.80 -8.12
CA LYS A 361 -15.52 5.26 -8.96
C LYS A 361 -15.18 6.58 -9.63
N VAL A 362 -15.72 6.76 -10.83
CA VAL A 362 -15.48 7.93 -11.66
C VAL A 362 -16.81 8.56 -12.02
N LEU A 363 -17.01 9.81 -11.63
CA LEU A 363 -18.24 10.57 -11.87
C LEU A 363 -17.94 11.81 -12.70
N THR A 364 -18.57 11.93 -13.87
CA THR A 364 -18.38 13.08 -14.77
C THR A 364 -19.19 14.29 -14.30
N ILE A 365 -18.54 15.45 -14.24
CA ILE A 365 -19.17 16.75 -13.96
C ILE A 365 -19.00 17.63 -15.21
N PRO A 366 -20.11 18.05 -15.87
CA PRO A 366 -20.05 18.82 -17.10
C PRO A 366 -19.54 20.24 -16.88
N SER A 367 -19.00 20.86 -17.93
CA SER A 367 -18.72 22.30 -17.95
C SER A 367 -19.99 23.14 -17.77
N GLY A 368 -19.82 24.38 -17.33
CA GLY A 368 -20.89 25.37 -17.13
C GLY A 368 -21.53 25.34 -15.74
N VAL A 369 -21.26 24.32 -14.93
CA VAL A 369 -21.83 24.19 -13.57
C VAL A 369 -20.96 24.87 -12.51
N GLN A 370 -21.60 25.50 -11.52
CA GLN A 370 -20.97 26.06 -10.32
C GLN A 370 -21.08 25.14 -9.10
N GLY A 371 -21.83 24.05 -9.20
CA GLY A 371 -21.98 23.09 -8.13
C GLY A 371 -22.65 21.81 -8.61
N LYS A 372 -22.41 20.73 -7.89
CA LYS A 372 -22.95 19.41 -8.20
C LYS A 372 -23.18 18.61 -6.93
N THR A 373 -24.33 17.96 -6.89
CA THR A 373 -24.62 16.87 -5.97
C THR A 373 -24.42 15.56 -6.72
N LEU A 374 -23.62 14.67 -6.14
CA LEU A 374 -23.36 13.33 -6.65
C LEU A 374 -23.97 12.33 -5.67
N ASP A 375 -25.19 11.90 -5.96
CA ASP A 375 -25.95 10.95 -5.15
C ASP A 375 -25.53 9.50 -5.41
N ASN A 376 -25.78 8.64 -4.42
CA ASN A 376 -25.64 7.17 -4.53
C ASN A 376 -24.27 6.72 -5.08
N ILE A 377 -23.20 7.41 -4.66
CA ILE A 377 -21.84 7.06 -5.09
C ILE A 377 -21.53 5.63 -4.66
N PHE A 378 -21.84 5.31 -3.40
CA PHE A 378 -21.90 3.94 -2.92
C PHE A 378 -23.28 3.68 -2.35
N LEU A 379 -23.86 2.55 -2.73
CA LEU A 379 -25.16 2.07 -2.27
C LEU A 379 -24.93 0.67 -1.69
N GLY A 380 -25.32 0.46 -0.44
CA GLY A 380 -25.04 -0.77 0.29
C GLY A 380 -23.98 -0.53 1.35
N GLN A 381 -22.92 -1.33 1.39
CA GLN A 381 -21.86 -1.17 2.39
C GLN A 381 -21.30 0.26 2.35
N VAL A 382 -21.22 0.93 3.50
CA VAL A 382 -20.59 2.24 3.63
C VAL A 382 -19.07 2.02 3.72
N PRO A 383 -18.26 2.74 2.91
CA PRO A 383 -16.81 2.61 2.97
C PRO A 383 -16.27 3.12 4.32
N LYS A 384 -15.17 2.52 4.79
CA LYS A 384 -14.45 2.98 5.98
C LYS A 384 -13.62 4.23 5.70
N ARG A 385 -13.21 4.42 4.45
CA ARG A 385 -12.42 5.57 3.99
C ARG A 385 -12.86 5.99 2.60
N CYS A 386 -12.92 7.29 2.35
CA CYS A 386 -13.10 7.87 1.03
C CYS A 386 -11.99 8.89 0.73
N ILE A 387 -11.42 8.85 -0.46
CA ILE A 387 -10.49 9.84 -0.97
C ILE A 387 -10.96 10.33 -2.33
N ILE A 388 -11.10 11.65 -2.43
CA ILE A 388 -11.72 12.30 -3.58
C ILE A 388 -10.73 13.26 -4.22
N GLY A 389 -10.62 13.18 -5.54
CA GLY A 389 -9.84 14.10 -6.36
C GLY A 389 -10.59 14.46 -7.64
N PHE A 390 -10.23 15.59 -8.24
CA PHE A 390 -10.80 16.01 -9.52
C PHE A 390 -9.72 16.10 -10.57
N VAL A 391 -9.98 15.55 -11.75
CA VAL A 391 -9.06 15.56 -12.89
C VAL A 391 -9.79 15.98 -14.15
N ASN A 392 -9.04 16.43 -15.15
CA ASN A 392 -9.61 16.80 -16.42
C ASN A 392 -10.21 15.55 -17.12
N ASN A 393 -11.43 15.63 -17.63
CA ASN A 393 -12.09 14.49 -18.28
C ASN A 393 -11.29 13.94 -19.48
N SER A 394 -10.66 14.83 -20.26
CA SER A 394 -9.80 14.39 -21.38
C SER A 394 -8.49 13.74 -20.93
N ALA A 395 -7.95 14.11 -19.77
CA ALA A 395 -6.76 13.45 -19.22
C ALA A 395 -7.10 12.03 -18.75
N PHE A 396 -8.24 11.86 -18.06
CA PHE A 396 -8.74 10.54 -17.65
C PHE A 396 -8.97 9.60 -18.83
N ASN A 397 -9.59 10.08 -19.91
CA ASN A 397 -9.86 9.28 -21.11
C ASN A 397 -8.61 9.05 -22.00
N GLY A 398 -7.49 9.68 -21.64
CA GLY A 398 -6.22 9.67 -22.38
C GLY A 398 -6.05 10.90 -23.27
N SER A 399 -5.03 11.71 -22.96
CA SER A 399 -4.56 12.84 -23.76
C SER A 399 -3.03 12.88 -23.69
N LEU A 400 -2.38 12.99 -24.84
CA LEU A 400 -0.91 13.03 -24.89
C LEU A 400 -0.32 14.33 -24.31
N THR A 401 -1.13 15.37 -24.08
CA THR A 401 -0.65 16.67 -23.56
C THR A 401 -1.15 16.97 -22.15
N LYS A 402 -1.86 16.04 -21.50
CA LYS A 402 -2.40 16.24 -20.15
C LYS A 402 -2.02 15.07 -19.25
N ASN A 403 -1.57 15.39 -18.06
CA ASN A 403 -1.21 14.41 -17.05
C ASN A 403 -2.51 13.85 -16.41
N PRO A 404 -2.75 12.53 -16.46
CA PRO A 404 -3.94 11.92 -15.86
C PRO A 404 -3.98 12.07 -14.33
N PHE A 405 -2.83 12.31 -13.70
CA PHE A 405 -2.68 12.42 -12.25
C PHE A 405 -2.58 13.87 -11.74
N ASN A 406 -2.91 14.85 -12.59
CA ASN A 406 -3.04 16.25 -12.18
C ASN A 406 -4.37 16.48 -11.45
N PHE A 407 -4.34 16.35 -10.11
CA PHE A 407 -5.48 16.58 -9.24
C PHE A 407 -5.66 18.08 -8.97
N GLU A 408 -6.36 18.75 -9.87
CA GLU A 408 -6.62 20.18 -9.82
C GLU A 408 -7.69 20.52 -8.78
N ASN A 409 -7.61 21.74 -8.22
CA ASN A 409 -8.58 22.23 -7.26
C ASN A 409 -9.86 22.78 -7.90
N TYR A 410 -9.84 23.12 -9.20
CA TYR A 410 -10.94 23.74 -9.96
C TYR A 410 -11.70 24.89 -9.25
N GLY A 411 -11.04 25.60 -8.34
CA GLY A 411 -11.68 26.64 -7.52
C GLY A 411 -12.77 26.10 -6.60
N ILE A 412 -12.67 24.86 -6.09
CA ILE A 412 -13.61 24.34 -5.09
C ILE A 412 -13.69 25.35 -3.94
N ASN A 413 -14.91 25.75 -3.59
CA ASN A 413 -15.19 26.70 -2.50
C ASN A 413 -16.11 26.11 -1.42
N SER A 414 -16.65 24.91 -1.66
CA SER A 414 -17.46 24.16 -0.70
C SER A 414 -17.35 22.67 -1.01
N PHE A 415 -17.11 21.84 0.02
CA PHE A 415 -17.12 20.38 -0.12
C PHE A 415 -17.66 19.70 1.15
N SER A 416 -18.57 18.75 0.98
CA SER A 416 -19.07 17.88 2.05
C SER A 416 -19.44 16.49 1.52
N LEU A 417 -19.28 15.49 2.38
CA LEU A 417 -19.87 14.17 2.23
C LEU A 417 -21.18 14.10 3.02
N TYR A 418 -22.08 13.22 2.61
CA TYR A 418 -23.25 12.84 3.37
C TYR A 418 -23.32 11.32 3.43
N ILE A 419 -23.54 10.78 4.63
CA ILE A 419 -23.87 9.38 4.86
C ILE A 419 -25.27 9.35 5.45
N ASP A 420 -26.23 8.80 4.72
CA ASP A 420 -27.65 8.73 5.13
C ASP A 420 -28.22 10.08 5.61
N GLY A 421 -27.84 11.16 4.91
CA GLY A 421 -28.26 12.53 5.22
C GLY A 421 -27.44 13.23 6.31
N GLN A 422 -26.56 12.53 7.03
CA GLN A 422 -25.63 13.15 7.98
C GLN A 422 -24.41 13.72 7.25
N GLN A 423 -24.18 15.01 7.41
CA GLN A 423 -23.06 15.70 6.78
C GLN A 423 -21.72 15.39 7.48
N ILE A 424 -20.70 15.10 6.68
CA ILE A 424 -19.32 14.82 7.11
C ILE A 424 -18.35 15.63 6.22
N PRO A 425 -17.54 16.53 6.79
CA PRO A 425 -17.58 17.02 8.16
C PRO A 425 -18.88 17.79 8.49
N SER A 426 -19.18 17.94 9.78
CA SER A 426 -20.40 18.61 10.27
C SER A 426 -20.56 20.05 9.74
N LYS A 427 -19.45 20.71 9.46
CA LYS A 427 -19.38 21.94 8.67
C LYS A 427 -18.63 21.66 7.38
N ALA A 428 -19.25 21.95 6.23
CA ALA A 428 -18.61 21.77 4.93
C ALA A 428 -17.27 22.49 4.87
N LEU A 429 -16.29 21.88 4.20
CA LEU A 429 -15.02 22.52 3.92
C LEU A 429 -15.26 23.70 2.99
N GLN A 430 -14.67 24.86 3.30
CA GLN A 430 -14.82 26.08 2.51
C GLN A 430 -13.45 26.65 2.09
N PRO A 431 -12.69 25.93 1.25
CA PRO A 431 -11.39 26.43 0.82
C PRO A 431 -11.52 27.64 -0.11
N SER A 432 -10.50 28.50 -0.12
CA SER A 432 -10.28 29.56 -1.10
C SER A 432 -8.85 29.47 -1.58
N PHE A 433 -8.66 28.87 -2.75
CA PHE A 433 -7.33 28.63 -3.32
C PHE A 433 -6.64 29.94 -3.75
N ASN A 434 -7.40 30.90 -4.27
CA ASN A 434 -6.90 32.23 -4.64
C ASN A 434 -6.29 32.98 -3.44
N ASN A 435 -6.89 32.85 -2.26
CA ASN A 435 -6.42 33.50 -1.03
C ASN A 435 -5.50 32.60 -0.18
N SER A 436 -5.13 31.42 -0.68
CA SER A 436 -4.36 30.40 0.06
C SER A 436 -5.00 29.94 1.38
N ILE A 437 -6.34 29.96 1.46
CA ILE A 437 -7.12 29.52 2.63
C ILE A 437 -7.65 28.12 2.33
N PHE A 438 -6.83 27.09 2.46
CA PHE A 438 -7.25 25.71 2.20
C PHE A 438 -6.68 24.70 3.19
N THR A 439 -6.07 25.16 4.29
CA THR A 439 -5.41 24.31 5.28
C THR A 439 -6.33 23.24 5.86
N SER A 440 -7.61 23.54 6.08
CA SER A 440 -8.58 22.53 6.55
C SER A 440 -8.82 21.42 5.53
N ALA A 441 -8.81 21.75 4.24
CA ALA A 441 -8.92 20.77 3.16
C ALA A 441 -7.63 19.94 3.06
N TYR A 442 -6.47 20.59 3.08
CA TYR A 442 -5.15 19.92 3.13
C TYR A 442 -5.01 19.00 4.35
N HIS A 443 -5.48 19.44 5.53
CA HIS A 443 -5.45 18.66 6.76
C HIS A 443 -6.18 17.32 6.64
N THR A 444 -7.21 17.23 5.77
CA THR A 444 -7.95 15.99 5.54
C THR A 444 -7.04 14.86 5.07
N LEU A 445 -5.96 15.16 4.34
CA LEU A 445 -4.96 14.18 3.92
C LEU A 445 -4.24 13.47 5.07
N PHE A 446 -4.21 14.05 6.26
CA PHE A 446 -3.57 13.45 7.43
C PHE A 446 -4.61 12.80 8.34
N SER A 447 -5.75 13.47 8.56
CA SER A 447 -6.81 12.92 9.38
C SER A 447 -7.46 11.70 8.73
N GLY A 448 -7.76 11.76 7.42
CA GLY A 448 -8.43 10.68 6.69
C GLY A 448 -7.54 9.46 6.42
N THR A 449 -6.22 9.65 6.36
CA THR A 449 -5.24 8.57 6.15
C THR A 449 -4.70 8.00 7.46
N GLY A 450 -5.08 8.59 8.60
CA GLY A 450 -4.72 8.11 9.92
C GLY A 450 -3.26 8.36 10.34
N ILE A 451 -2.53 9.20 9.59
CA ILE A 451 -1.17 9.65 9.96
C ILE A 451 -1.18 10.97 10.75
N HIS A 452 -2.34 11.58 10.96
CA HIS A 452 -2.46 12.77 11.80
C HIS A 452 -1.83 12.53 13.19
N PHE A 453 -1.05 13.51 13.65
CA PHE A 453 -0.26 13.47 14.89
C PHE A 453 0.85 12.41 14.96
N ARG A 454 1.12 11.65 13.89
CA ARG A 454 2.30 10.78 13.78
C ARG A 454 3.51 11.56 13.29
N ASN A 455 4.72 11.08 13.60
CA ASN A 455 5.95 11.59 12.99
C ASN A 455 6.17 10.96 11.60
N GLU A 456 5.13 11.04 10.76
CA GLU A 456 5.04 10.44 9.44
C GLU A 456 4.35 11.42 8.49
N GLY A 457 4.66 11.37 7.20
CA GLY A 457 4.07 12.24 6.20
C GLY A 457 3.92 11.54 4.85
N ASN A 458 3.02 12.05 4.01
CA ASN A 458 2.74 11.54 2.66
C ASN A 458 3.58 12.24 1.57
N GLY A 459 4.44 13.19 1.94
CA GLY A 459 5.31 13.92 1.00
C GLY A 459 4.63 15.01 0.17
N ILE A 460 3.35 15.32 0.42
CA ILE A 460 2.67 16.47 -0.20
C ILE A 460 2.81 17.67 0.74
N SER A 461 3.43 18.74 0.27
CA SER A 461 3.48 20.01 1.01
C SER A 461 2.18 20.81 0.87
N CYS A 462 1.95 21.76 1.78
CA CYS A 462 0.80 22.66 1.71
C CYS A 462 0.80 23.47 0.40
N GLU A 463 1.98 23.89 -0.08
CA GLU A 463 2.11 24.62 -1.35
C GLU A 463 1.81 23.74 -2.56
N GLN A 464 2.21 22.47 -2.53
CA GLN A 464 1.97 21.50 -3.60
C GLN A 464 0.48 21.12 -3.68
N TYR A 465 -0.19 21.02 -2.53
CA TYR A 465 -1.61 20.65 -2.42
C TYR A 465 -2.51 21.50 -3.34
N GLY A 466 -2.36 22.82 -3.31
CA GLY A 466 -3.15 23.73 -4.15
C GLY A 466 -2.82 23.66 -5.65
N LYS A 467 -1.78 22.92 -6.05
CA LYS A 467 -1.15 22.97 -7.38
C LYS A 467 -0.99 21.56 -8.01
N GLY A 468 -2.07 20.79 -8.07
CA GLY A 468 -2.12 19.49 -8.77
C GLY A 468 -2.05 18.26 -7.86
N TYR A 469 -1.97 18.46 -6.54
CA TYR A 469 -2.04 17.40 -5.52
C TYR A 469 -3.27 17.56 -4.61
N CYS A 470 -4.37 18.13 -5.14
CA CYS A 470 -5.57 18.45 -4.35
C CYS A 470 -6.47 17.22 -4.18
N LEU A 471 -6.21 16.44 -3.13
CA LEU A 471 -7.00 15.27 -2.72
C LEU A 471 -7.67 15.51 -1.36
N LEU A 472 -8.92 15.07 -1.20
CA LEU A 472 -9.67 15.18 0.05
C LEU A 472 -9.87 13.78 0.65
N ALA A 473 -9.39 13.53 1.86
CA ALA A 473 -9.46 12.21 2.49
C ALA A 473 -10.31 12.20 3.76
N PHE A 474 -11.23 11.25 3.87
CA PHE A 474 -12.17 11.15 4.97
C PHE A 474 -12.10 9.74 5.58
N ASP A 475 -11.88 9.69 6.89
CA ASP A 475 -12.13 8.51 7.71
C ASP A 475 -13.62 8.53 8.09
N LEU A 476 -14.32 7.46 7.73
CA LEU A 476 -15.76 7.32 7.96
C LEU A 476 -16.06 6.32 9.09
N THR A 477 -15.03 5.78 9.74
CA THR A 477 -15.18 4.93 10.91
C THR A 477 -15.59 5.74 12.14
N PRO A 478 -16.49 5.23 12.99
CA PRO A 478 -16.92 5.93 14.20
C PRO A 478 -15.79 6.26 15.19
N ASP A 479 -14.73 5.46 15.22
CA ASP A 479 -13.61 5.56 16.15
C ASP A 479 -12.31 6.08 15.51
N LEU A 480 -12.37 6.54 14.26
CA LEU A 480 -11.24 7.09 13.50
C LEU A 480 -10.09 6.08 13.34
N SER A 481 -10.45 4.81 13.12
CA SER A 481 -9.52 3.70 13.00
C SER A 481 -9.54 3.06 11.61
N ALA A 482 -9.89 3.79 10.54
CA ALA A 482 -9.86 3.25 9.18
C ALA A 482 -8.47 2.73 8.76
N ASN A 483 -7.41 3.20 9.42
CA ASN A 483 -6.03 2.73 9.24
C ASN A 483 -5.60 1.60 10.21
N SER A 484 -6.45 1.20 11.14
CA SER A 484 -6.18 0.15 12.11
C SER A 484 -6.58 -1.23 11.57
N SER A 485 -5.76 -2.23 11.83
CA SER A 485 -6.08 -3.64 11.58
C SER A 485 -6.33 -4.44 12.87
N THR A 486 -6.37 -3.76 14.03
CA THR A 486 -6.54 -4.43 15.33
C THR A 486 -7.94 -4.96 15.57
N HIS A 487 -8.94 -4.36 14.92
CA HIS A 487 -10.34 -4.75 15.00
C HIS A 487 -11.09 -4.21 13.79
N TRP A 488 -12.33 -4.67 13.61
CA TRP A 488 -13.22 -4.13 12.60
C TRP A 488 -14.32 -3.30 13.23
N ASN A 489 -14.67 -2.23 12.55
CA ASN A 489 -15.89 -1.50 12.84
C ASN A 489 -17.11 -2.28 12.34
N LEU A 490 -18.26 -2.04 12.97
CA LEU A 490 -19.51 -2.61 12.50
C LEU A 490 -19.78 -2.15 11.07
N ILE A 491 -19.95 -3.10 10.16
CA ILE A 491 -20.32 -2.83 8.77
C ILE A 491 -21.71 -2.19 8.75
N LYS A 492 -21.81 -0.97 8.21
CA LYS A 492 -23.07 -0.25 8.04
C LYS A 492 -23.49 -0.30 6.58
N HIS A 493 -24.80 -0.31 6.35
CA HIS A 493 -25.40 -0.14 5.03
C HIS A 493 -26.07 1.22 4.92
N GLY A 494 -25.85 1.91 3.81
CA GLY A 494 -26.35 3.25 3.59
C GLY A 494 -26.04 3.77 2.19
N SER A 495 -26.17 5.08 2.05
CA SER A 495 -25.86 5.81 0.81
C SER A 495 -24.81 6.88 1.09
N VAL A 496 -23.80 6.95 0.20
CA VAL A 496 -22.79 8.01 0.21
C VAL A 496 -23.12 9.03 -0.87
N ARG A 497 -23.17 10.31 -0.49
CA ARG A 497 -23.37 11.44 -1.39
C ARG A 497 -22.24 12.46 -1.23
N ILE A 498 -21.78 13.05 -2.34
CA ILE A 498 -20.86 14.19 -2.35
C ILE A 498 -21.64 15.44 -2.75
N GLU A 499 -21.41 16.54 -2.06
CA GLU A 499 -21.78 17.88 -2.51
C GLU A 499 -20.52 18.73 -2.70
N VAL A 500 -20.37 19.28 -3.90
CA VAL A 500 -19.25 20.15 -4.26
C VAL A 500 -19.75 21.44 -4.92
N ARG A 501 -19.14 22.57 -4.58
CA ARG A 501 -19.34 23.86 -5.27
C ARG A 501 -18.00 24.47 -5.65
N PHE A 502 -18.04 25.25 -6.72
CA PHE A 502 -16.90 25.91 -7.34
C PHE A 502 -17.10 27.43 -7.28
N GLU A 503 -16.01 28.18 -7.20
CA GLU A 503 -16.00 29.65 -7.17
C GLU A 503 -16.52 30.25 -8.49
N SER A 504 -16.28 29.57 -9.61
CA SER A 504 -16.77 29.94 -10.93
C SER A 504 -17.32 28.73 -11.68
N SER A 505 -18.13 28.95 -12.72
CA SER A 505 -18.62 27.86 -13.56
C SER A 505 -17.44 27.13 -14.21
N LEU A 506 -17.44 25.80 -14.16
CA LEU A 506 -16.39 24.98 -14.76
C LEU A 506 -16.26 25.29 -16.26
N ILE A 507 -15.08 25.68 -16.71
CA ILE A 507 -14.82 25.96 -18.13
C ILE A 507 -14.71 24.67 -18.98
N GLN A 508 -14.48 23.53 -18.33
CA GLN A 508 -14.24 22.25 -18.96
C GLN A 508 -14.92 21.14 -18.16
N THR A 509 -15.22 20.02 -18.83
CA THR A 509 -15.75 18.83 -18.17
C THR A 509 -14.64 18.16 -17.35
N ILE A 510 -14.95 17.78 -16.12
CA ILE A 510 -14.01 17.15 -15.18
C ILE A 510 -14.56 15.81 -14.70
N ASN A 511 -13.68 14.95 -14.20
CA ASN A 511 -14.04 13.71 -13.54
C ASN A 511 -13.71 13.81 -12.05
N CYS A 512 -14.69 13.47 -11.21
CA CYS A 512 -14.53 13.21 -9.79
C CYS A 512 -14.11 11.76 -9.61
N ILE A 513 -12.88 11.54 -9.15
CA ILE A 513 -12.31 10.24 -8.83
C ILE A 513 -12.54 9.99 -7.35
N VAL A 514 -13.28 8.94 -7.02
CA VAL A 514 -13.61 8.55 -5.65
C VAL A 514 -13.00 7.19 -5.36
N TYR A 515 -11.88 7.18 -4.66
CA TYR A 515 -11.26 5.98 -4.10
C TYR A 515 -11.92 5.67 -2.75
N ALA A 516 -12.37 4.45 -2.55
CA ALA A 516 -13.05 4.04 -1.33
C ALA A 516 -12.57 2.67 -0.85
N GLU A 517 -12.47 2.51 0.46
CA GLU A 517 -12.04 1.26 1.10
C GLU A 517 -13.17 0.62 1.90
N PHE A 518 -13.25 -0.70 1.83
CA PHE A 518 -14.21 -1.54 2.52
C PHE A 518 -13.50 -2.69 3.22
N ASP A 519 -14.05 -3.16 4.33
CA ASP A 519 -13.60 -4.40 4.96
C ASP A 519 -14.46 -5.56 4.44
N ASN A 520 -13.78 -6.58 3.90
CA ASN A 520 -14.40 -7.74 3.25
C ASN A 520 -13.60 -9.02 3.55
N ILE A 521 -14.21 -10.18 3.30
CA ILE A 521 -13.57 -11.50 3.45
C ILE A 521 -13.65 -12.27 2.15
N ILE A 522 -12.52 -12.90 1.80
CA ILE A 522 -12.48 -14.02 0.88
C ILE A 522 -12.39 -15.31 1.70
N GLU A 523 -13.30 -16.25 1.47
CA GLU A 523 -13.32 -17.56 2.13
C GLU A 523 -13.00 -18.67 1.13
N ILE A 524 -12.25 -19.68 1.59
CA ILE A 524 -11.93 -20.87 0.80
C ILE A 524 -12.33 -22.12 1.58
N ASP A 525 -13.16 -22.97 0.97
CA ASP A 525 -13.67 -24.17 1.61
C ASP A 525 -12.74 -25.40 1.46
N LYS A 526 -13.15 -26.53 2.04
CA LYS A 526 -12.42 -27.80 1.95
C LYS A 526 -12.21 -28.29 0.50
N ASN A 527 -13.11 -27.94 -0.41
CA ASN A 527 -13.07 -28.31 -1.83
C ASN A 527 -12.31 -27.27 -2.68
N ARG A 528 -11.74 -26.23 -2.04
CA ARG A 528 -11.07 -25.10 -2.69
C ARG A 528 -12.00 -24.24 -3.54
N ASN A 529 -13.30 -24.23 -3.22
CA ASN A 529 -14.21 -23.24 -3.75
C ASN A 529 -13.92 -21.90 -3.08
N VAL A 530 -13.84 -20.85 -3.89
CA VAL A 530 -13.59 -19.48 -3.43
C VAL A 530 -14.92 -18.73 -3.37
N THR A 531 -15.24 -18.18 -2.21
CA THR A 531 -16.42 -17.35 -1.98
C THR A 531 -15.98 -15.97 -1.51
N VAL A 532 -16.67 -14.94 -1.98
CA VAL A 532 -16.44 -13.54 -1.61
C VAL A 532 -17.72 -12.96 -1.02
N ASP A 533 -17.61 -12.10 -0.01
CA ASP A 533 -18.77 -11.51 0.69
C ASP A 533 -19.24 -10.18 0.10
N TYR A 534 -18.73 -9.81 -1.08
CA TYR A 534 -19.11 -8.62 -1.84
C TYR A 534 -19.65 -9.01 -3.22
N SER A 535 -20.64 -8.26 -3.71
CA SER A 535 -21.07 -8.34 -5.10
C SER A 535 -20.01 -7.70 -6.00
N SER A 536 -19.57 -8.43 -7.02
CA SER A 536 -18.64 -7.97 -8.07
C SER A 536 -19.24 -6.88 -8.93
#